data_AF-A0AAV4P848-F1
#
_entry.id   AF-A0AAV4P848-F1
#
_cell.length_a   1.000
_cell.length_b   1.000
_cell.length_c   1.000
_cell.angle_alpha   90.00
_cell.angle_beta   90.00
_cell.angle_gamma   90.00
#
_symmetry.space_group_name_H-M   'P 1'
#
loop_
_entity.id
_entity.type
_entity.pdbx_description
1 polymer ?
#
loop_
_entity_poly.entity_id
_entity_poly.type
_entity_poly.pdbx_seq_one_letter_code
_entity_poly.pdbx_strand_id
1 'polypeptide(L)'
;MNAINTVLAGAVNEDTKKKVLEEINRSESKHFLILFRDAGCQFRALYTYNPDREEVTKLYGIGPKNVTDKMMARFYKYNSGGKCFSEIQTKHLTVTIDAFTIPNSLWAGKKLIPPKKEFF
;
A
#
# COMPACT_ATOMS: atom_id res chain seq x y z
N MET A 1 -1.60 11.45 6.81
CA MET A 1 -3.03 11.78 7.05
C MET A 1 -3.71 12.44 5.85
N ASN A 2 -3.14 13.50 5.26
CA ASN A 2 -3.80 14.22 4.15
C ASN A 2 -4.09 13.36 2.90
N ALA A 3 -3.18 12.45 2.53
CA ALA A 3 -3.37 11.53 1.41
C ALA A 3 -4.63 10.65 1.57
N ILE A 4 -4.84 10.10 2.78
CA ILE A 4 -5.97 9.22 3.10
C ILE A 4 -7.29 9.99 3.08
N ASN A 5 -7.29 11.23 3.60
CA ASN A 5 -8.45 12.11 3.55
C ASN A 5 -8.90 12.39 2.10
N THR A 6 -7.95 12.48 1.17
CA THR A 6 -8.23 12.71 -0.25
C THR A 6 -8.72 11.46 -0.95
N VAL A 7 -8.12 10.29 -0.68
CA VAL A 7 -8.50 9.02 -1.32
C VAL A 7 -9.84 8.50 -0.81
N LEU A 8 -10.10 8.63 0.49
CA LEU A 8 -11.32 8.15 1.15
C LEU A 8 -12.31 9.30 1.41
N ALA A 9 -12.36 10.26 0.48
CA ALA A 9 -13.32 11.35 0.55
C ALA A 9 -14.76 10.86 0.25
N GLY A 10 -15.75 11.56 0.80
CA GLY A 10 -17.17 11.28 0.60
C GLY A 10 -17.81 10.36 1.63
N ALA A 11 -19.13 10.50 1.82
CA ALA A 11 -19.90 9.81 2.86
C ALA A 11 -19.86 8.27 2.73
N VAL A 12 -19.76 7.75 1.49
CA VAL A 12 -19.67 6.30 1.23
C VAL A 12 -18.39 5.68 1.84
N ASN A 13 -17.31 6.46 1.94
CA ASN A 13 -16.01 6.00 2.41
C ASN A 13 -15.73 6.33 3.89
N GLU A 14 -16.67 6.97 4.60
CA GLU A 14 -16.45 7.48 5.96
C GLU A 14 -16.13 6.37 6.97
N ASP A 15 -16.87 5.25 6.92
CA ASP A 15 -16.60 4.09 7.78
C ASP A 15 -15.23 3.47 7.49
N THR A 16 -14.88 3.34 6.20
CA THR A 16 -13.56 2.83 5.79
C THR A 16 -12.45 3.75 6.25
N LYS A 17 -12.63 5.07 6.09
CA LYS A 17 -11.70 6.09 6.55
C LYS A 17 -11.48 6.02 8.06
N LYS A 18 -12.54 5.86 8.84
CA LYS A 18 -12.45 5.75 10.29
C LYS A 18 -11.64 4.52 10.70
N LYS A 19 -11.94 3.35 10.13
CA LYS A 19 -11.19 2.10 10.37
C LYS A 19 -9.72 2.23 9.99
N VAL A 20 -9.44 2.81 8.82
CA VAL A 20 -8.07 3.05 8.35
C VAL A 20 -7.30 3.98 9.30
N LEU A 21 -7.94 5.04 9.81
CA LEU A 21 -7.34 5.94 10.80
C LEU A 21 -7.11 5.26 12.15
N GLU A 22 -8.03 4.41 12.60
CA GLU A 22 -7.87 3.62 13.83
C GLU A 22 -6.68 2.65 13.72
N GLU A 23 -6.55 1.95 12.60
CA GLU A 23 -5.42 1.05 12.34
C GLU A 23 -4.09 1.80 12.27
N ILE A 24 -4.07 3.00 11.66
CA ILE A 24 -2.89 3.87 11.66
C ILE A 24 -2.51 4.30 13.06
N ASN A 25 -3.48 4.71 13.88
CA ASN A 25 -3.23 5.14 15.26
C ASN A 25 -2.80 3.99 16.16
N ARG A 26 -3.24 2.76 15.86
CA ARG A 26 -2.82 1.54 16.55
C ARG A 26 -1.43 1.07 16.10
N SER A 27 -1.04 1.38 14.87
CA SER A 27 0.26 1.03 14.33
C SER A 27 1.32 2.05 14.75
N GLU A 28 2.46 1.58 15.23
CA GLU A 28 3.63 2.44 15.50
C GLU A 28 4.44 2.76 14.22
N SER A 29 3.97 2.29 13.06
CA SER A 29 4.64 2.55 11.78
C SER A 29 4.55 4.02 11.39
N LYS A 30 5.66 4.58 10.90
CA LYS A 30 5.69 5.96 10.39
C LYS A 30 5.42 6.05 8.89
N HIS A 31 5.57 4.94 8.18
CA HIS A 31 5.44 4.87 6.73
C HIS A 31 4.24 4.01 6.36
N PHE A 32 3.24 4.66 5.75
CA PHE A 32 2.01 4.02 5.29
C PHE A 32 1.93 4.14 3.79
N LEU A 33 1.47 3.07 3.15
CA LEU A 33 1.37 2.96 1.71
C LEU A 33 -0.05 2.57 1.33
N ILE A 34 -0.62 3.25 0.35
CA ILE A 34 -1.92 2.90 -0.21
C ILE A 34 -1.72 2.00 -1.42
N LEU A 35 -2.44 0.88 -1.47
CA LEU A 35 -2.54 0.05 -2.66
C LEU A 35 -3.68 0.57 -3.54
N PHE A 36 -3.33 0.97 -4.77
CA PHE A 36 -4.29 1.27 -5.82
C PHE A 36 -4.53 0.05 -6.72
N ARG A 37 -5.76 -0.04 -7.25
CA ARG A 37 -6.11 -1.04 -8.28
C ARG A 37 -5.39 -0.74 -9.59
N ASP A 38 -5.42 0.51 -9.99
CA ASP A 38 -4.96 1.01 -11.29
C ASP A 38 -4.62 2.52 -11.17
N ALA A 39 -4.27 3.13 -12.30
CA ALA A 39 -3.96 4.55 -12.40
C ALA A 39 -5.15 5.47 -12.04
N GLY A 40 -6.37 4.93 -11.93
CA GLY A 40 -7.55 5.66 -11.47
C GLY A 40 -7.58 5.94 -9.97
N CYS A 41 -6.51 5.63 -9.24
CA CYS A 41 -6.37 5.88 -7.80
C CYS A 41 -7.49 5.24 -6.95
N GLN A 42 -8.05 4.12 -7.41
CA GLN A 42 -9.04 3.35 -6.65
C GLN A 42 -8.38 2.65 -5.46
N PHE A 43 -8.73 3.08 -4.25
CA PHE A 43 -8.28 2.46 -3.01
C PHE A 43 -8.64 0.98 -2.94
N ARG A 44 -7.68 0.14 -2.57
CA ARG A 44 -7.89 -1.30 -2.32
C ARG A 44 -7.52 -1.71 -0.90
N ALA A 45 -6.39 -1.23 -0.43
CA ALA A 45 -5.84 -1.62 0.86
C ALA A 45 -4.84 -0.59 1.37
N LEU A 46 -4.63 -0.58 2.68
CA LEU A 46 -3.58 0.14 3.37
C LEU A 46 -2.50 -0.85 3.80
N TYR A 47 -1.25 -0.47 3.60
CA TYR A 47 -0.08 -1.20 4.05
C TYR A 47 0.82 -0.32 4.92
N THR A 48 1.65 -0.95 5.73
CA THR A 48 2.75 -0.33 6.45
C THR A 48 4.07 -0.75 5.81
N TYR A 49 5.01 0.18 5.75
CA TYR A 49 6.37 -0.09 5.27
C TYR A 49 7.35 -0.08 6.44
N ASN A 50 8.11 -1.16 6.58
CA ASN A 50 9.22 -1.23 7.51
C ASN A 50 10.56 -1.07 6.74
N PRO A 51 11.24 0.09 6.82
CA PRO A 51 12.50 0.32 6.12
C PRO A 51 13.64 -0.57 6.63
N ASP A 52 13.61 -1.02 7.89
CA ASP A 52 14.65 -1.89 8.45
C ASP A 52 14.59 -3.31 7.87
N ARG A 53 13.40 -3.75 7.44
CA ARG A 53 13.15 -5.10 6.90
C ARG A 53 12.84 -5.11 5.41
N GLU A 54 12.76 -3.93 4.80
CA GLU A 54 12.30 -3.72 3.41
C GLU A 54 10.99 -4.46 3.10
N GLU A 55 10.10 -4.57 4.09
CA GLU A 55 8.88 -5.37 4.01
C GLU A 55 7.64 -4.48 4.11
N VAL A 56 6.64 -4.78 3.26
CA VAL A 56 5.36 -4.06 3.23
C VAL A 56 4.25 -5.00 3.67
N THR A 57 3.65 -4.71 4.82
CA THR A 57 2.64 -5.57 5.45
C THR A 57 1.26 -4.94 5.34
N LYS A 58 0.26 -5.73 4.99
CA LYS A 58 -1.12 -5.25 4.88
C LYS A 58 -1.67 -4.93 6.25
N LEU A 59 -2.17 -3.72 6.41
CA LEU A 59 -2.85 -3.26 7.61
C LEU A 59 -4.37 -3.40 7.45
N TYR A 60 -4.92 -2.98 6.31
CA TYR A 60 -6.37 -3.00 6.08
C TYR A 60 -6.72 -3.22 4.60
N GLY A 61 -7.89 -3.80 4.31
CA GLY A 61 -8.45 -3.92 2.96
C GLY A 61 -8.10 -5.21 2.20
N ILE A 62 -8.22 -5.17 0.88
CA ILE A 62 -8.14 -6.35 -0.01
C ILE A 62 -6.81 -6.35 -0.77
N GLY A 63 -6.04 -7.42 -0.60
CA GLY A 63 -4.75 -7.62 -1.26
C GLY A 63 -3.90 -8.68 -0.53
N PRO A 64 -2.68 -8.94 -1.05
CA PRO A 64 -1.72 -9.86 -0.42
C PRO A 64 -1.41 -9.48 1.02
N LYS A 65 -1.06 -10.45 1.87
CA LYS A 65 -0.71 -10.15 3.27
C LYS A 65 0.61 -9.36 3.35
N ASN A 66 1.61 -9.80 2.60
CA ASN A 66 2.91 -9.14 2.50
C ASN A 66 3.22 -8.85 1.04
N VAL A 67 3.86 -7.72 0.79
CA VAL A 67 4.32 -7.25 -0.51
C VAL A 67 5.78 -6.86 -0.36
N THR A 68 6.59 -7.16 -1.37
CA THR A 68 7.98 -6.71 -1.46
C THR A 68 8.12 -5.73 -2.61
N ASP A 69 9.18 -4.93 -2.61
CA ASP A 69 9.47 -3.95 -3.68
C ASP A 69 9.36 -4.58 -5.09
N LYS A 70 9.87 -5.82 -5.26
CA LYS A 70 9.81 -6.57 -6.52
C LYS A 70 8.39 -6.94 -7.00
N MET A 71 7.41 -6.92 -6.09
CA MET A 71 6.01 -7.20 -6.38
C MET A 71 5.22 -5.95 -6.78
N MET A 72 5.82 -4.76 -6.61
CA MET A 72 5.22 -3.48 -6.95
C MET A 72 5.52 -3.12 -8.41
N ALA A 73 4.55 -2.48 -9.08
CA ALA A 73 4.66 -2.12 -10.48
C ALA A 73 4.91 -0.63 -10.68
N ARG A 74 4.12 0.21 -10.02
CA ARG A 74 4.19 1.68 -10.12
C ARG A 74 4.09 2.30 -8.75
N PHE A 75 4.75 3.44 -8.59
CA PHE A 75 4.81 4.20 -7.35
C PHE A 75 4.20 5.57 -7.54
N TYR A 76 3.55 6.05 -6.49
CA TYR A 76 2.83 7.31 -6.49
C TYR A 76 3.19 8.10 -5.24
N LYS A 77 3.40 9.39 -5.43
CA LYS A 77 3.61 10.35 -4.36
C LYS A 77 2.41 11.27 -4.24
N TYR A 78 1.97 11.52 -3.02
CA TYR A 78 0.88 12.44 -2.75
C TYR A 78 1.40 13.89 -2.76
N ASN A 79 0.83 14.72 -3.62
CA ASN A 79 1.07 16.15 -3.63
C ASN A 79 -0.03 16.85 -2.83
N SER A 80 0.32 17.37 -1.65
CA SER A 80 -0.62 18.08 -0.78
C SER A 80 -1.14 19.39 -1.39
N GLY A 81 -0.32 20.09 -2.18
CA GLY A 81 -0.70 21.35 -2.84
C GLY A 81 -1.74 21.13 -3.93
N GLY A 82 -1.61 20.04 -4.70
CA GLY A 82 -2.57 19.66 -5.75
C GLY A 82 -3.69 18.72 -5.30
N LYS A 83 -3.64 18.20 -4.06
CA LYS A 83 -4.48 17.10 -3.56
C LYS A 83 -4.57 15.93 -4.55
N CYS A 84 -3.46 15.60 -5.19
CA CYS A 84 -3.40 14.61 -6.25
C CYS A 84 -2.23 13.64 -6.03
N PHE A 85 -2.36 12.44 -6.59
CA PHE A 85 -1.26 11.48 -6.65
C PHE A 85 -0.55 11.66 -7.98
N SER A 86 0.77 11.83 -7.93
CA SER A 86 1.62 11.85 -9.12
C SER A 86 2.43 10.58 -9.18
N GLU A 87 2.42 9.92 -10.34
CA GLU A 87 3.27 8.75 -10.58
C GLU A 87 4.74 9.19 -10.55
N ILE A 88 5.59 8.42 -9.87
CA ILE A 88 7.03 8.65 -9.84
C ILE A 88 7.76 7.45 -10.46
N GLN A 89 8.78 7.74 -11.26
CA GLN A 89 9.63 6.72 -11.85
C GLN A 89 10.76 6.40 -10.88
N THR A 90 10.53 5.42 -10.02
CA THR A 90 11.56 4.85 -9.13
C THR A 90 11.57 3.33 -9.26
N LYS A 91 12.74 2.74 -9.07
CA LYS A 91 12.94 1.29 -9.02
C LYS A 91 12.93 0.73 -7.60
N HIS A 92 12.95 1.62 -6.61
CA HIS A 92 13.06 1.27 -5.20
C HIS A 92 11.97 1.94 -4.38
N LEU A 93 11.42 1.17 -3.45
CA LEU A 93 10.50 1.68 -2.45
C LEU A 93 11.23 2.57 -1.45
N THR A 94 10.92 3.87 -1.49
CA THR A 94 11.44 4.88 -0.57
C THR A 94 10.33 5.39 0.36
N VAL A 95 10.73 5.94 1.51
CA VAL A 95 9.83 6.57 2.49
C VAL A 95 9.04 7.76 1.96
N THR A 96 9.40 8.26 0.77
CA THR A 96 8.75 9.38 0.07
C THR A 96 7.56 8.96 -0.78
N ILE A 97 7.29 7.65 -0.87
CA ILE A 97 6.18 7.07 -1.61
C ILE A 97 4.97 6.98 -0.69
N ASP A 98 3.81 7.37 -1.20
CA ASP A 98 2.55 7.32 -0.45
C ASP A 98 1.63 6.20 -0.95
N ALA A 99 1.80 5.75 -2.20
CA ALA A 99 0.97 4.73 -2.79
C ALA A 99 1.68 3.93 -3.88
N PHE A 100 1.19 2.73 -4.16
CA PHE A 100 1.72 1.84 -5.19
C PHE A 100 0.62 1.02 -5.86
N THR A 101 0.95 0.40 -6.98
CA THR A 101 0.11 -0.60 -7.65
C THR A 101 0.86 -1.93 -7.74
N ILE A 102 0.13 -3.03 -7.83
CA ILE A 102 0.70 -4.36 -8.06
C ILE A 102 0.17 -4.94 -9.38
N PRO A 103 0.95 -5.77 -10.09
CA PRO A 103 0.49 -6.45 -11.28
C PRO A 103 -0.75 -7.32 -11.03
N ASN A 104 -1.66 -7.36 -12.01
CA ASN A 104 -2.87 -8.19 -11.97
C ASN A 104 -2.58 -9.68 -11.69
N SER A 105 -1.41 -10.18 -12.10
CA SER A 105 -0.97 -11.56 -11.86
C SER A 105 -0.85 -11.91 -10.37
N LEU A 106 -0.60 -10.93 -9.50
CA LEU A 106 -0.50 -11.14 -8.04
C LEU A 106 -1.86 -11.20 -7.35
N TRP A 107 -2.91 -10.70 -7.99
CA TRP A 107 -4.29 -10.79 -7.48
C TRP A 107 -4.88 -12.19 -7.67
N ALA A 108 -4.38 -12.96 -8.64
CA ALA A 108 -4.88 -14.29 -8.98
C ALA A 108 -4.52 -15.39 -7.95
N GLY A 109 -3.97 -15.02 -6.79
CA GLY A 109 -3.72 -15.97 -5.70
C GLY A 109 -2.65 -17.00 -6.07
N LYS A 110 -1.37 -16.60 -6.09
CA LYS A 110 -0.33 -17.61 -5.89
C LYS A 110 -0.44 -18.11 -4.46
N LYS A 111 -0.91 -19.35 -4.28
CA LYS A 111 -0.52 -20.18 -3.13
C LYS A 111 0.98 -19.96 -2.93
N LEU A 112 1.36 -19.24 -1.89
CA LEU A 112 2.75 -19.16 -1.46
C LEU A 112 3.11 -20.58 -1.04
N ILE A 113 3.73 -21.32 -1.94
CA ILE A 113 4.44 -22.55 -1.59
C ILE A 113 5.64 -22.04 -0.78
N PRO A 114 5.74 -22.33 0.54
CA PRO A 114 6.90 -21.92 1.30
C PRO A 114 8.15 -22.56 0.70
N PRO A 115 9.31 -21.89 0.75
CA PRO A 115 10.55 -22.48 0.27
C PRO A 115 10.79 -23.78 1.05
N LYS A 116 10.91 -24.89 0.32
CA LYS A 116 11.33 -26.17 0.88
C LYS A 116 12.66 -25.90 1.60
N LYS A 117 12.67 -26.01 2.93
CA LYS A 117 13.92 -26.19 3.67
C LYS A 117 14.50 -27.51 3.19
N GLU A 118 15.53 -27.46 2.36
CA GLU A 118 16.42 -28.59 2.20
C GLU A 118 17.19 -28.72 3.52
N PHE A 119 16.79 -29.69 4.33
CA PHE A 119 17.64 -30.23 5.37
C PHE A 119 18.54 -31.27 4.69
N PHE A 120 19.85 -31.02 4.80
CA PHE A 120 21.02 -31.90 4.65
C PHE A 120 20.90 -33.17 3.81
#